data_AF-A0A7R7WLX9-F1
#
_entry.id   AF-A0A7R7WLX9-F1
#
_cell.length_a   1.000
_cell.length_b   1.000
_cell.length_c   1.000
_cell.angle_alpha   90.00
_cell.angle_beta   90.00
_cell.angle_gamma   90.00
#
_symmetry.space_group_name_H-M   'P 1'
#
loop_
_entity.id
_entity.type
_entity.pdbx_description
1 polymer ?
#
loop_
_entity_poly.entity_id
_entity_poly.type
_entity_poly.pdbx_seq_one_letter_code
_entity_poly.pdbx_strand_id
1 'polypeptide(L)'
;MSWSPDGRFLAGGLEIGALCLWDPYTGIEKQRWSLKFDDFMMQEFATIAGAQFVGDRLIFRILEGTVEVYDLDTNFKKQFTRGPNDKISRCPRGEMACSSDFKILIVPDVDRTLRFWTL
;
A
#
# COMPACT_ATOMS: atom_id res chain seq x y z
N MET A 1 -8.87 -4.27 -2.03
CA MET A 1 -9.71 -3.71 -0.95
C MET A 1 -9.48 -4.53 0.30
N SER A 2 -9.50 -3.93 1.48
CA SER A 2 -9.29 -4.63 2.74
C SER A 2 -10.19 -4.05 3.83
N TRP A 3 -10.75 -4.92 4.65
CA TRP A 3 -11.45 -4.53 5.88
C TRP A 3 -10.44 -4.29 7.00
N SER A 4 -10.70 -3.30 7.85
CA SER A 4 -9.98 -3.16 9.11
C SER A 4 -10.29 -4.36 10.02
N PRO A 5 -9.38 -4.78 10.91
CA PRO A 5 -9.58 -5.97 11.74
C PRO A 5 -10.78 -5.85 12.69
N ASP A 6 -11.12 -4.62 13.08
CA ASP A 6 -12.29 -4.29 13.90
C ASP A 6 -13.59 -4.10 13.10
N GLY A 7 -13.54 -4.21 11.77
CA GLY A 7 -14.69 -4.05 10.88
C GLY A 7 -15.26 -2.63 10.78
N ARG A 8 -14.59 -1.63 11.36
CA ARG A 8 -15.05 -0.23 11.36
C ARG A 8 -14.80 0.48 10.04
N PHE A 9 -13.80 0.06 9.28
CA PHE A 9 -13.37 0.73 8.06
C PHE A 9 -13.18 -0.25 6.90
N LEU A 10 -13.43 0.26 5.71
CA LEU A 10 -13.08 -0.37 4.45
C LEU A 10 -12.03 0.50 3.76
N ALA A 11 -10.90 -0.11 3.39
CA ALA A 11 -9.90 0.53 2.55
C ALA A 11 -9.96 -0.01 1.13
N GLY A 12 -9.81 0.89 0.15
CA GLY A 12 -9.77 0.52 -1.25
C GLY A 12 -8.86 1.41 -2.04
N GLY A 13 -8.13 0.77 -2.95
CA GLY A 13 -7.36 1.48 -3.94
C GLY A 13 -8.26 2.01 -5.02
N LEU A 14 -7.94 3.22 -5.44
CA LEU A 14 -8.51 3.91 -6.57
C LEU A 14 -7.48 3.96 -7.70
N GLU A 15 -7.94 4.41 -8.85
CA GLU A 15 -7.04 4.78 -9.93
C GLU A 15 -6.12 5.93 -9.50
N ILE A 16 -5.00 6.09 -10.22
CA ILE A 16 -4.08 7.23 -10.04
C ILE A 16 -3.42 7.24 -8.65
N GLY A 17 -3.14 6.06 -8.08
CA GLY A 17 -2.38 5.95 -6.83
C GLY A 17 -3.05 6.54 -5.60
N ALA A 18 -4.37 6.69 -5.66
CA ALA A 18 -5.15 7.10 -4.52
C ALA A 18 -5.65 5.87 -3.75
N LEU A 19 -5.69 5.99 -2.42
CA LEU A 19 -6.29 5.04 -1.51
C LEU A 19 -7.32 5.81 -0.67
N CYS A 20 -8.52 5.26 -0.57
CA CYS A 20 -9.55 5.83 0.29
C CYS A 20 -9.90 4.88 1.42
N LEU A 21 -10.26 5.48 2.55
CA LEU A 21 -10.80 4.86 3.73
C LEU A 21 -12.26 5.30 3.87
N TRP A 22 -13.17 4.34 3.92
CA TRP A 22 -14.60 4.58 4.09
C TRP A 22 -15.10 4.00 5.40
N ASP A 23 -16.11 4.67 5.94
CA ASP A 23 -17.06 4.02 6.85
C ASP A 23 -18.05 3.23 5.98
N PRO A 24 -18.04 1.90 6.04
CA PRO A 24 -18.83 1.06 5.14
C PRO A 24 -20.33 1.05 5.47
N TYR A 25 -20.71 1.50 6.68
CA TYR A 25 -22.12 1.54 7.10
C TYR A 25 -22.79 2.86 6.69
N THR A 26 -22.03 3.95 6.65
CA THR A 26 -22.54 5.27 6.24
C THR A 26 -22.18 5.64 4.80
N GLY A 27 -21.19 4.97 4.21
CA GLY A 27 -20.65 5.28 2.88
C GLY A 27 -19.77 6.53 2.85
N ILE A 28 -19.49 7.14 4.00
CA ILE A 28 -18.73 8.39 4.09
C ILE A 28 -17.24 8.10 3.96
N GLU A 29 -16.57 8.80 3.04
CA GLU A 29 -15.12 8.84 2.97
C GLU A 29 -14.57 9.54 4.21
N LYS A 30 -13.81 8.80 5.02
CA LYS A 30 -13.16 9.32 6.23
C LYS A 30 -11.81 9.92 5.89
N GLN A 31 -11.10 9.31 4.94
CA GLN A 31 -9.76 9.73 4.59
C GLN A 31 -9.39 9.31 3.17
N ARG A 32 -8.56 10.13 2.53
CA ARG A 32 -7.96 9.84 1.23
C ARG A 32 -6.48 10.15 1.26
N TRP A 33 -5.70 9.17 0.83
CA TRP A 33 -4.28 9.32 0.60
C TRP A 33 -4.00 9.25 -0.89
N SER A 34 -3.19 10.17 -1.38
CA SER A 34 -2.80 10.22 -2.77
C SER A 34 -1.29 10.19 -2.84
N LEU A 35 -0.75 9.34 -3.70
CA LEU A 35 0.64 9.40 -4.07
C LEU A 35 0.92 10.71 -4.81
N LYS A 36 1.95 11.43 -4.36
CA LYS A 36 2.45 12.60 -5.08
C LYS A 36 3.49 12.13 -6.08
N PHE A 37 3.21 12.33 -7.36
CA PHE A 37 4.19 12.21 -8.43
C PHE A 37 4.44 13.58 -9.03
N ASP A 38 5.70 13.90 -9.29
CA ASP A 38 6.08 15.14 -9.95
C ASP A 38 5.78 15.10 -11.46
N ASP A 39 5.76 13.90 -12.06
CA ASP A 39 5.37 13.67 -13.45
C ASP A 39 3.93 13.12 -13.51
N PHE A 40 3.04 13.85 -14.19
CA PHE A 40 1.63 13.48 -14.35
C PHE A 40 1.46 12.17 -15.15
N MET A 41 2.34 11.89 -16.12
CA MET A 41 2.28 10.64 -16.89
C MET A 41 2.58 9.43 -16.01
N MET A 42 3.38 9.60 -14.94
CA MET A 42 3.65 8.51 -14.00
C MET A 42 2.45 8.21 -13.09
N GLN A 43 1.55 9.17 -12.88
CA GLN A 43 0.37 8.97 -12.04
C GLN A 43 -0.60 7.93 -12.62
N GLU A 44 -0.73 7.86 -13.94
CA GLU A 44 -1.60 6.87 -14.59
C GLU A 44 -1.12 5.42 -14.37
N PHE A 45 0.19 5.22 -14.14
CA PHE A 45 0.77 3.92 -13.84
C PHE A 45 0.77 3.59 -12.34
N ALA A 46 0.30 4.49 -11.49
CA ALA A 46 0.28 4.35 -10.04
C ALA A 46 -0.90 3.50 -9.53
N THR A 47 -1.38 2.53 -10.29
CA THR A 47 -2.51 1.69 -9.86
C THR A 47 -2.18 0.96 -8.57
N ILE A 48 -3.12 0.93 -7.62
CA ILE A 48 -2.96 0.13 -6.40
C ILE A 48 -3.20 -1.34 -6.76
N ALA A 49 -2.15 -2.14 -6.62
CA ALA A 49 -2.15 -3.57 -6.92
C ALA A 49 -2.63 -4.43 -5.75
N GLY A 50 -2.51 -3.94 -4.51
CA GLY A 50 -2.96 -4.65 -3.32
C GLY A 50 -3.00 -3.73 -2.11
N ALA A 51 -3.94 -3.96 -1.21
CA ALA A 51 -4.06 -3.26 0.06
C ALA A 51 -4.48 -4.24 1.15
N GLN A 52 -3.92 -4.10 2.35
CA GLN A 52 -4.13 -4.98 3.49
C GLN A 52 -4.02 -4.18 4.79
N PHE A 53 -4.94 -4.43 5.72
CA PHE A 53 -4.79 -3.98 7.10
C PHE A 53 -3.89 -4.92 7.91
N VAL A 54 -3.01 -4.33 8.70
CA VAL A 54 -2.08 -5.00 9.60
C VAL A 54 -2.12 -4.27 10.94
N GLY A 55 -2.94 -4.77 11.86
CA GLY A 55 -3.25 -4.06 13.10
C GLY A 55 -3.98 -2.74 12.83
N ASP A 56 -3.40 -1.64 13.32
CA ASP A 56 -3.81 -0.25 13.14
C ASP A 56 -3.23 0.40 11.86
N ARG A 57 -2.39 -0.33 11.13
CA ARG A 57 -1.72 0.17 9.93
C ARG A 57 -2.38 -0.37 8.67
N LEU A 58 -2.39 0.47 7.65
CA LEU A 58 -2.84 0.13 6.32
C LEU A 58 -1.64 0.06 5.39
N ILE A 59 -1.41 -1.11 4.82
CA ILE A 59 -0.32 -1.36 3.88
C ILE A 59 -0.93 -1.47 2.50
N PHE A 60 -0.36 -0.77 1.53
CA PHE A 60 -0.73 -0.98 0.14
C PHE A 60 0.47 -0.90 -0.78
N ARG A 61 0.31 -1.52 -1.93
CA ARG A 61 1.33 -1.62 -2.95
C ARG A 61 0.82 -1.02 -4.24
N ILE A 62 1.65 -0.18 -4.86
CA ILE A 62 1.43 0.23 -6.23
C ILE A 62 2.03 -0.75 -7.22
N LEU A 63 1.45 -0.77 -8.41
CA LEU A 63 1.77 -1.69 -9.50
C LEU A 63 3.27 -1.76 -9.82
N GLU A 64 3.97 -0.65 -9.68
CA GLU A 64 5.42 -0.52 -9.85
C GLU A 64 6.23 -1.43 -8.89
N GLY A 65 5.73 -1.59 -7.67
CA GLY A 65 6.33 -2.42 -6.63
C GLY A 65 6.58 -1.68 -5.33
N THR A 66 6.61 -0.34 -5.35
CA THR A 66 6.66 0.49 -4.15
C THR A 66 5.49 0.17 -3.21
N VAL A 67 5.80 0.09 -1.93
CA VAL A 67 4.83 -0.19 -0.87
C VAL A 67 4.79 0.98 0.08
N GLU A 68 3.58 1.33 0.48
CA GLU A 68 3.33 2.37 1.46
C GLU A 68 2.61 1.79 2.65
N VAL A 69 2.98 2.31 3.82
CA VAL A 69 2.41 1.95 5.10
C VAL A 69 1.91 3.22 5.75
N TYR A 70 0.63 3.22 6.10
CA TYR A 70 -0.05 4.34 6.73
C TYR A 70 -0.51 3.93 8.10
N ASP A 71 -0.11 4.73 9.09
CA ASP A 71 -0.62 4.65 10.45
C ASP A 71 -1.92 5.45 10.53
N LEU A 72 -3.03 4.81 10.95
CA LEU A 72 -4.33 5.47 11.03
C LEU A 72 -4.40 6.51 12.16
N ASP A 73 -3.69 6.27 13.26
CA ASP A 73 -3.79 7.12 14.45
C ASP A 73 -2.92 8.35 14.32
N THR A 74 -1.69 8.19 13.82
CA THR A 74 -0.73 9.29 13.71
C THR A 74 -0.74 9.96 12.32
N ASN A 75 -1.45 9.38 11.35
CA ASN A 75 -1.38 9.74 9.92
C ASN A 75 0.06 9.79 9.38
N PHE A 76 0.93 8.93 9.91
CA PHE A 76 2.32 8.87 9.49
C PHE A 76 2.45 7.90 8.32
N LYS A 77 3.24 8.30 7.32
CA LYS A 77 3.50 7.52 6.11
C LYS A 77 4.93 6.99 6.13
N LYS A 78 5.09 5.68 5.95
CA LYS A 78 6.37 5.07 5.57
C LYS A 78 6.28 4.59 4.13
N GLN A 79 7.35 4.81 3.38
CA GLN A 79 7.46 4.34 2.02
C GLN A 79 8.66 3.41 1.91
N PHE A 80 8.44 2.27 1.27
CA PHE A 80 9.46 1.30 0.98
C PHE A 80 9.51 1.09 -0.52
N THR A 81 10.61 1.53 -1.12
CA THR A 81 10.84 1.45 -2.56
C THR A 81 12.14 0.71 -2.84
N ARG A 82 12.32 0.30 -4.10
CA ARG A 82 13.56 -0.31 -4.56
C ARG A 82 14.69 0.71 -4.56
N GLY A 83 15.93 0.22 -4.66
CA GLY A 83 17.08 1.11 -4.75
C GLY A 83 17.01 1.98 -6.02
N PRO A 84 17.64 3.16 -6.03
CA PRO A 84 17.57 4.10 -7.15
C PRO A 84 18.08 3.56 -8.50
N ASN A 85 18.80 2.43 -8.50
CA ASN A 85 19.34 1.79 -9.70
C ASN A 85 18.54 0.56 -10.17
N ASP A 86 17.50 0.16 -9.42
CA ASP A 86 16.68 -0.99 -9.78
C ASP A 86 15.73 -0.59 -10.92
N LYS A 87 15.95 -1.16 -12.11
CA LYS A 87 15.13 -0.84 -13.28
C LYS A 87 13.70 -1.32 -13.09
N ILE A 88 12.78 -0.36 -13.08
CA ILE A 88 11.34 -0.54 -13.14
C ILE A 88 10.95 -1.04 -14.53
N SER A 89 11.08 -2.35 -14.74
CA SER A 89 10.74 -2.97 -16.03
C SER A 89 9.56 -3.92 -15.92
N ARG A 90 9.17 -4.31 -14.69
CA ARG A 90 8.12 -5.29 -14.43
C ARG A 90 7.41 -5.02 -13.11
N CYS A 91 6.10 -5.26 -13.13
CA CYS A 91 5.21 -5.17 -11.98
C CYS A 91 5.26 -6.48 -11.18
N PRO A 92 5.43 -6.46 -9.86
CA PRO A 92 5.50 -7.69 -9.10
C PRO A 92 4.09 -8.25 -8.85
N ARG A 93 3.95 -9.57 -8.95
CA ARG A 93 2.65 -10.26 -8.95
C ARG A 93 2.36 -11.08 -7.70
N GLY A 94 3.33 -11.21 -6.79
CA GLY A 94 3.14 -11.93 -5.53
C GLY A 94 2.43 -11.06 -4.48
N GLU A 95 1.63 -11.72 -3.65
CA GLU A 95 0.96 -11.10 -2.52
C GLU A 95 1.97 -10.72 -1.43
N MET A 96 1.68 -9.62 -0.72
CA MET A 96 2.44 -9.25 0.46
C MET A 96 1.99 -10.10 1.64
N ALA A 97 2.91 -10.43 2.54
CA ALA A 97 2.60 -11.14 3.77
C ALA A 97 3.18 -10.41 4.97
N CYS A 98 2.45 -10.37 6.07
CA CYS A 98 2.92 -9.77 7.32
C CYS A 98 3.09 -10.84 8.40
N SER A 99 4.06 -10.66 9.29
CA SER A 99 4.21 -11.48 10.49
C SER A 99 3.00 -11.29 11.42
N SER A 100 2.66 -12.34 12.18
CA SER A 100 1.54 -12.31 13.11
C SER A 100 1.70 -11.30 14.25
N ASP A 101 2.92 -10.85 14.53
CA ASP A 101 3.22 -9.80 15.50
C ASP A 101 3.28 -8.39 14.88
N PHE A 102 2.93 -8.26 13.60
CA PHE A 102 2.84 -7.01 12.84
C PHE A 102 4.15 -6.20 12.73
N LYS A 103 5.30 -6.85 12.95
CA LYS A 103 6.61 -6.18 12.88
C LYS A 103 7.34 -6.33 11.56
N ILE A 104 7.04 -7.38 10.80
CA ILE A 104 7.77 -7.71 9.57
C ILE A 104 6.80 -7.78 8.40
N LEU A 105 7.10 -7.06 7.33
CA LEU A 105 6.47 -7.21 6.03
C LEU A 105 7.40 -7.96 5.09
N ILE A 106 6.87 -8.97 4.41
CA ILE A 106 7.55 -9.73 3.36
C ILE A 106 6.91 -9.36 2.04
N VAL A 107 7.74 -8.88 1.10
CA VAL A 107 7.31 -8.44 -0.21
C VAL A 107 8.08 -9.22 -1.28
N PRO A 108 7.38 -10.04 -2.09
CA PRO A 108 7.99 -10.70 -3.22
C PRO A 108 8.24 -9.71 -4.37
N ASP A 109 9.40 -9.82 -4.99
CA ASP A 109 9.85 -8.92 -6.03
C ASP A 109 10.19 -9.64 -7.36
N VAL A 110 10.21 -8.89 -8.46
CA VAL A 110 10.38 -9.38 -9.84
C VAL A 110 11.79 -9.89 -10.13
N ASP A 111 12.77 -9.48 -9.33
CA ASP A 111 14.17 -9.93 -9.40
C ASP A 111 14.36 -11.33 -8.76
N ARG A 112 13.27 -11.98 -8.35
CA ARG A 112 13.22 -13.26 -7.65
C ARG A 112 13.77 -13.18 -6.22
N THR A 113 13.74 -12.01 -5.61
CA THR A 113 14.07 -11.82 -4.20
C THR A 113 12.80 -11.65 -3.36
N LEU A 114 12.92 -11.98 -2.07
CA LEU A 114 11.96 -11.59 -1.04
C LEU A 114 12.58 -10.47 -0.24
N ARG A 115 11.90 -9.33 -0.16
CA ARG A 115 12.33 -8.17 0.61
C ARG A 115 11.61 -8.20 1.96
N PHE A 116 12.37 -7.94 3.02
CA PHE A 116 11.88 -7.92 4.40
C PHE A 116 12.03 -6.52 4.96
N TRP A 117 10.95 -5.97 5.49
CA TRP A 117 10.96 -4.64 6.11
C TRP A 117 10.36 -4.67 7.50
N THR A 118 10.90 -3.81 8.36
CA THR A 118 10.34 -3.57 9.69
C THR A 118 9.24 -2.51 9.60
N LEU A 119 8.07 -2.83 10.16
CA LEU A 119 6.91 -1.95 10.17
C LEU A 119 6.95 -0.97 11.34
#